data_AF-A0A1G8QW47-F1
#
_entry.id   AF-A0A1G8QW47-F1
#
_cell.length_a   1.000
_cell.length_b   1.000
_cell.length_c   1.000
_cell.angle_alpha   90.00
_cell.angle_beta   90.00
_cell.angle_gamma   90.00
#
_symmetry.space_group_name_H-M   'P 1'
#
loop_
_entity.id
_entity.type
_entity.pdbx_description
1 polymer ?
#
loop_
_entity_poly.entity_id
_entity_poly.type
_entity_poly.pdbx_seq_one_letter_code
_entity_poly.pdbx_strand_id
1 'polypeptide(L)'
;MIHLCRILGPLGGILLGKHLLKEKRPDWMVSAMIYGILLVLSSYYFRFTFLEVFFYSAFLSGVFTDHYSGRVYNLSLYLMVPFALSGFYTHHSYIAALFMLLLPIYKKSRKLQFYFGEADVYVLLFISMAYGRNVFYTLFYASALGLLYAVVGRRREIYFLPFLFFGLLLSHVDEFHKFFGILL
;
A
#
# COMPACT_ATOMS: atom_id res chain seq x y z
N MET A 1 13.01 -17.18 13.79
CA MET A 1 12.66 -17.05 12.35
C MET A 1 11.88 -15.77 12.05
N ILE A 2 10.76 -15.50 12.74
CA ILE A 2 9.92 -14.32 12.46
C ILE A 2 10.63 -12.96 12.65
N HIS A 3 11.49 -12.81 13.66
CA HIS A 3 12.27 -11.58 13.88
C HIS A 3 13.20 -11.25 12.72
N LEU A 4 13.82 -12.27 12.14
CA LEU A 4 14.67 -12.13 10.96
C LEU A 4 13.83 -11.67 9.76
N CYS A 5 12.65 -12.26 9.56
CA CYS A 5 11.74 -11.86 8.49
C CYS A 5 11.26 -10.41 8.64
N ARG A 6 10.97 -9.95 9.86
CA ARG A 6 10.57 -8.56 10.15
C ARG A 6 11.62 -7.52 9.77
N ILE A 7 12.89 -7.92 9.68
CA ILE A 7 14.01 -7.05 9.27
C ILE A 7 14.34 -7.26 7.79
N LEU A 8 14.51 -8.52 7.37
CA LEU A 8 14.92 -8.86 6.00
C LEU A 8 13.82 -8.65 4.97
N GLY A 9 12.54 -8.80 5.35
CA GLY A 9 11.40 -8.56 4.46
C GLY A 9 11.41 -7.13 3.91
N PRO A 10 11.37 -6.09 4.77
CA PRO A 10 11.43 -4.70 4.33
C PRO A 10 12.65 -4.39 3.46
N LEU A 11 13.83 -4.93 3.80
CA LEU A 11 15.03 -4.81 2.99
C LEU A 11 14.86 -5.46 1.61
N GLY A 12 14.26 -6.65 1.55
CA GLY A 12 13.93 -7.34 0.30
C GLY A 12 12.99 -6.53 -0.58
N GLY A 13 11.95 -5.92 0.01
CA GLY A 13 11.02 -5.03 -0.69
C GLY A 13 11.71 -3.81 -1.31
N ILE A 14 12.61 -3.17 -0.57
CA ILE A 14 13.42 -2.04 -1.05
C ILE A 14 14.35 -2.46 -2.18
N LEU A 15 15.09 -3.57 -2.00
CA LEU A 15 16.03 -4.05 -3.01
C LEU A 15 15.32 -4.45 -4.30
N LEU A 16 14.14 -5.06 -4.19
CA LEU A 16 13.28 -5.38 -5.33
C LEU A 16 12.78 -4.10 -6.02
N GLY A 17 12.27 -3.13 -5.26
CA GLY A 17 11.86 -1.83 -5.79
C GLY A 17 12.99 -1.11 -6.51
N LYS A 18 14.20 -1.09 -5.93
CA LYS A 18 15.40 -0.54 -6.57
C LYS A 18 15.77 -1.28 -7.85
N HIS A 19 15.71 -2.61 -7.87
CA HIS A 19 16.03 -3.40 -9.05
C HIS A 19 15.04 -3.14 -10.20
N LEU A 20 13.76 -2.96 -9.86
CA LEU A 20 12.71 -2.63 -10.82
C LEU A 20 12.83 -1.18 -11.34
N LEU A 21 13.29 -0.27 -10.48
CA LEU A 21 13.56 1.12 -10.85
C LEU A 21 14.78 1.19 -11.78
N LYS A 22 14.53 1.27 -13.09
CA LYS A 22 15.59 1.34 -14.11
C LYS A 22 16.40 2.65 -14.09
N GLU A 23 15.89 3.69 -13.44
CA GLU A 23 16.53 5.00 -13.33
C GLU A 23 17.46 5.08 -12.11
N LYS A 24 18.69 5.57 -12.29
CA LYS A 24 19.59 5.87 -11.17
C LYS A 24 19.17 7.20 -10.53
N ARG A 25 18.55 7.13 -9.35
CA ARG A 25 18.23 8.29 -8.52
C ARG A 25 19.15 8.32 -7.30
N PRO A 26 19.89 9.40 -7.02
CA PRO A 26 20.88 9.44 -5.93
C PRO A 26 20.25 9.48 -4.52
N ASP A 27 19.02 9.96 -4.40
CA ASP A 27 18.22 10.11 -3.18
C ASP A 27 17.48 8.83 -2.76
N TRP A 28 17.61 7.76 -3.53
CA TRP A 28 16.94 6.47 -3.32
C TRP A 28 17.11 5.90 -1.90
N MET A 29 18.28 6.12 -1.28
CA MET A 29 18.60 5.61 0.06
C MET A 29 17.75 6.26 1.15
N VAL A 30 17.39 7.54 1.01
CA VAL A 30 16.64 8.27 2.04
C VAL A 30 15.22 7.73 2.12
N SER A 31 14.52 7.67 0.98
CA SER A 31 13.15 7.11 0.93
C SER A 31 13.13 5.62 1.28
N ALA A 32 14.15 4.87 0.86
CA ALA A 32 14.33 3.48 1.25
C ALA A 32 14.45 3.32 2.78
N MET A 33 15.28 4.15 3.43
CA MET A 33 15.41 4.14 4.88
C MET A 33 14.10 4.51 5.57
N ILE A 34 13.40 5.55 5.12
CA ILE A 34 12.14 5.99 5.73
C ILE A 34 11.09 4.87 5.68
N TYR A 35 10.79 4.35 4.48
CA TYR A 35 9.75 3.34 4.34
C TYR A 35 10.17 1.99 4.96
N GLY A 36 11.44 1.62 4.83
CA GLY A 36 12.00 0.39 5.40
C GLY A 36 11.96 0.38 6.91
N ILE A 37 12.52 1.42 7.54
CA ILE A 37 12.54 1.55 9.01
C ILE A 37 11.10 1.59 9.53
N LEU A 38 10.21 2.33 8.88
CA LEU A 38 8.82 2.39 9.30
C LEU A 38 8.16 1.01 9.25
N LEU A 39 8.39 0.24 8.19
CA LEU A 39 7.82 -1.10 8.08
C LEU A 39 8.40 -2.04 9.15
N VAL A 40 9.71 -1.96 9.42
CA VAL A 40 10.34 -2.71 10.52
C VAL A 40 9.66 -2.36 11.83
N LEU A 41 9.59 -1.08 12.19
CA LEU A 41 8.97 -0.61 13.43
C LEU A 41 7.50 -1.05 13.55
N SER A 42 6.72 -0.87 12.49
CA SER A 42 5.31 -1.28 12.42
C SER A 42 5.17 -2.79 12.60
N SER A 43 6.04 -3.59 11.96
CA SER A 43 5.99 -5.05 12.07
C SER A 43 6.26 -5.55 13.50
N TYR A 44 7.09 -4.84 14.27
CA TYR A 44 7.33 -5.14 15.67
C TYR A 44 6.20 -4.66 16.57
N TYR A 45 5.71 -3.44 16.34
CA TYR A 45 4.66 -2.82 17.15
C TYR A 45 3.32 -3.57 17.01
N PHE A 46 2.83 -3.76 15.78
CA PHE A 46 1.57 -4.46 15.49
C PHE A 46 1.72 -5.99 15.47
N ARG A 47 2.93 -6.50 15.70
CA ARG A 47 3.25 -7.93 15.71
C ARG A 47 2.84 -8.67 14.43
N PHE A 48 3.10 -8.07 13.26
CA PHE A 48 2.78 -8.68 11.97
C PHE A 48 3.27 -10.12 11.86
N THR A 49 2.41 -10.97 11.30
CA THR A 49 2.67 -12.35 10.94
C THR A 49 3.65 -12.44 9.77
N PHE A 50 4.17 -13.64 9.51
CA PHE A 50 5.08 -13.86 8.38
C PHE A 50 4.45 -13.43 7.05
N LEU A 51 3.19 -13.81 6.81
CA LEU A 51 2.47 -13.49 5.58
C LEU A 51 2.28 -11.98 5.40
N GLU A 52 1.93 -11.27 6.47
CA GLU A 52 1.77 -9.81 6.43
C GLU A 52 3.10 -9.11 6.14
N VAL A 53 4.20 -9.52 6.78
CA VAL A 53 5.52 -8.95 6.49
C VAL A 53 5.86 -9.12 5.01
N PHE A 54 5.57 -10.27 4.41
CA PHE A 54 5.76 -10.49 2.96
C PHE A 54 4.85 -9.59 2.11
N PHE A 55 3.56 -9.51 2.44
CA PHE A 55 2.62 -8.64 1.74
C PHE A 55 3.07 -7.18 1.75
N TYR A 56 3.42 -6.65 2.93
CA TYR A 56 3.93 -5.28 3.07
C TYR A 56 5.26 -5.08 2.36
N SER A 57 6.13 -6.09 2.32
CA SER A 57 7.41 -5.99 1.61
C SER A 57 7.22 -5.96 0.10
N ALA A 58 6.30 -6.77 -0.43
CA ALA A 58 5.92 -6.72 -1.84
C ALA A 58 5.24 -5.39 -2.20
N PHE A 59 4.35 -4.91 -1.33
CA PHE A 59 3.71 -3.61 -1.49
C PHE A 59 4.73 -2.46 -1.45
N LEU A 60 5.69 -2.51 -0.53
CA LEU A 60 6.77 -1.54 -0.39
C LEU A 60 7.61 -1.42 -1.67
N SER A 61 7.82 -2.52 -2.40
CA SER A 61 8.47 -2.47 -3.72
C SER A 61 7.70 -1.58 -4.70
N GLY A 62 6.38 -1.72 -4.75
CA GLY A 62 5.52 -0.89 -5.61
C GLY A 62 5.44 0.57 -5.18
N VAL A 63 5.39 0.82 -3.86
CA VAL A 63 5.44 2.17 -3.27
C VAL A 63 6.74 2.87 -3.65
N PHE A 64 7.85 2.14 -3.58
CA PHE A 64 9.16 2.66 -3.93
C PHE A 64 9.24 3.05 -5.41
N THR A 65 8.74 2.20 -6.31
CA THR A 65 8.78 2.51 -7.75
C THR A 65 7.82 3.64 -8.13
N ASP A 66 6.65 3.70 -7.50
CA ASP A 66 5.66 4.75 -7.74
C ASP A 66 6.17 6.12 -7.28
N HIS A 67 6.78 6.20 -6.10
CA HIS A 67 7.33 7.45 -5.57
C HIS A 67 8.30 8.16 -6.52
N TYR A 68 9.10 7.39 -7.27
CA TYR A 68 10.13 7.94 -8.16
C TYR A 68 9.70 8.06 -9.62
N SER A 69 8.86 7.14 -10.11
CA SER A 69 8.54 7.04 -11.54
C SER A 69 7.05 7.18 -11.87
N GLY A 70 6.18 7.22 -10.85
CA GLY A 70 4.72 7.11 -11.01
C GLY A 70 4.27 5.78 -11.61
N ARG A 71 5.15 4.76 -11.62
CA ARG A 71 4.88 3.45 -12.20
C ARG A 71 4.99 2.38 -11.13
N VAL A 72 4.04 1.46 -11.18
CA VAL A 72 4.09 0.20 -10.44
C VAL A 72 4.32 -0.93 -11.42
N TYR A 73 5.32 -1.75 -11.11
CA TYR A 73 5.65 -2.89 -11.95
C TYR A 73 4.79 -4.09 -11.57
N ASN A 74 4.34 -4.84 -12.58
CA ASN A 74 3.48 -6.00 -12.40
C ASN A 74 4.08 -7.04 -11.44
N LEU A 75 5.41 -7.16 -11.36
CA LEU A 75 6.06 -8.09 -10.44
C LEU A 75 5.69 -7.82 -8.98
N SER A 76 5.69 -6.55 -8.55
CA SER A 76 5.30 -6.17 -7.19
C SER A 76 3.84 -6.53 -6.91
N LEU A 77 2.96 -6.30 -7.90
CA LEU A 77 1.55 -6.68 -7.81
C LEU A 77 1.37 -8.20 -7.72
N TYR A 78 2.04 -8.97 -8.58
CA TYR A 78 1.95 -10.43 -8.59
C TYR A 78 2.43 -11.06 -7.28
N LEU A 79 3.45 -10.48 -6.64
CA LEU A 79 3.92 -10.94 -5.33
C LEU A 79 2.90 -10.68 -4.21
N MET A 80 2.01 -9.69 -4.35
CA MET A 80 0.93 -9.44 -3.38
C MET A 80 -0.24 -10.42 -3.52
N VAL A 81 -0.47 -10.98 -4.72
CA VAL A 81 -1.66 -11.79 -5.05
C VAL A 81 -1.85 -13.01 -4.14
N PRO A 82 -0.84 -13.89 -3.90
CA PRO A 82 -1.04 -15.08 -3.08
C PRO A 82 -1.53 -14.76 -1.67
N PHE A 83 -1.02 -13.66 -1.10
CA PHE A 83 -1.37 -13.21 0.24
C PHE A 83 -2.75 -12.54 0.26
N ALA A 84 -3.05 -11.70 -0.74
CA ALA A 84 -4.38 -11.12 -0.89
C ALA A 84 -5.44 -12.22 -1.01
N LEU A 85 -5.19 -13.26 -1.80
CA LEU A 85 -6.06 -14.43 -1.92
C LEU A 85 -6.21 -15.18 -0.59
N SER A 86 -5.11 -15.42 0.13
CA SER A 86 -5.15 -16.04 1.45
C SER A 86 -5.99 -15.23 2.45
N GLY A 87 -5.84 -13.90 2.46
CA GLY A 87 -6.66 -13.03 3.30
C GLY A 87 -8.13 -13.00 2.88
N PHE A 88 -8.41 -13.08 1.57
CA PHE A 88 -9.77 -13.13 1.04
C PHE A 88 -10.54 -14.37 1.53
N TYR A 89 -9.88 -15.54 1.57
CA TYR A 89 -10.48 -16.75 2.11
C TYR A 89 -10.80 -16.65 3.61
N THR A 90 -10.04 -15.85 4.35
CA THR A 90 -10.24 -15.66 5.80
C THR A 90 -11.32 -14.61 6.08
N HIS A 91 -11.29 -13.48 5.36
CA HIS A 91 -12.14 -12.32 5.65
C HIS A 91 -13.46 -12.29 4.88
N HIS A 92 -13.62 -13.13 3.84
CA HIS A 92 -14.81 -13.15 2.97
C HIS A 92 -15.27 -11.75 2.55
N SER A 93 -14.31 -10.91 2.16
CA SER A 93 -14.51 -9.48 1.97
C SER A 93 -15.45 -9.17 0.80
N TYR A 94 -16.69 -8.78 1.11
CA TYR A 94 -17.63 -8.27 0.09
C TYR A 94 -17.11 -7.00 -0.60
N ILE A 95 -16.20 -6.25 0.04
CA ILE A 95 -15.59 -5.06 -0.55
C ILE A 95 -14.64 -5.44 -1.67
N ALA A 96 -13.95 -6.58 -1.57
CA ALA A 96 -13.17 -7.10 -2.69
C ALA A 96 -14.06 -7.41 -3.90
N ALA A 97 -15.26 -7.96 -3.69
CA ALA A 97 -16.21 -8.18 -4.77
C ALA A 97 -16.64 -6.86 -5.44
N LEU A 98 -16.81 -5.78 -4.66
CA LEU A 98 -17.05 -4.45 -5.22
C LEU A 98 -15.89 -3.99 -6.12
N PHE A 99 -14.64 -4.10 -5.67
CA PHE A 99 -13.48 -3.74 -6.50
C PHE A 99 -13.36 -4.63 -7.75
N MET A 100 -13.70 -5.92 -7.66
CA MET A 100 -13.75 -6.81 -8.83
C MET A 100 -14.79 -6.37 -9.86
N LEU A 101 -15.95 -5.86 -9.42
CA LEU A 101 -16.98 -5.29 -10.30
C LEU A 101 -16.57 -3.93 -10.89
N LEU A 102 -15.82 -3.13 -10.13
CA LEU A 102 -15.33 -1.82 -10.59
C LEU A 102 -14.22 -1.95 -11.64
N LEU A 103 -13.43 -3.02 -11.65
CA LEU A 103 -12.35 -3.23 -12.61
C LEU A 103 -12.82 -3.20 -14.09
N PRO A 104 -13.87 -3.94 -14.50
CA PRO A 104 -14.43 -3.83 -15.84
C PRO A 104 -14.93 -2.42 -16.19
N ILE A 105 -15.50 -1.70 -15.22
CA ILE A 105 -16.00 -0.33 -15.41
C ILE A 105 -14.82 0.62 -15.65
N TYR A 106 -13.78 0.51 -14.84
CA TYR A 106 -12.52 1.23 -15.02
C TYR A 106 -11.91 0.98 -16.41
N LYS A 107 -11.84 -0.29 -16.84
CA LYS A 107 -11.28 -0.65 -18.16
C LYS A 107 -12.05 -0.09 -19.35
N LYS A 108 -13.35 0.21 -19.19
CA LYS A 108 -14.18 0.81 -20.24
C LYS A 108 -14.15 2.34 -20.26
N SER A 109 -13.83 3.00 -19.14
CA SER A 109 -13.91 4.45 -19.02
C SER A 109 -12.55 5.13 -19.17
N ARG A 110 -12.33 5.80 -20.32
CA ARG A 110 -11.14 6.64 -20.55
C ARG A 110 -11.00 7.77 -19.52
N LYS A 111 -12.12 8.31 -19.04
CA LYS A 111 -12.11 9.37 -18.01
C LYS A 111 -11.57 8.82 -16.70
N LEU A 112 -11.95 7.62 -16.29
CA LEU A 112 -11.41 7.00 -15.07
C LEU A 112 -9.93 6.65 -15.21
N GLN A 113 -9.51 6.14 -16.37
CA GLN A 113 -8.10 5.83 -16.65
C GLN A 113 -7.19 7.07 -16.65
N PHE A 114 -7.76 8.25 -16.92
CA PHE A 114 -7.02 9.50 -16.84
C PHE A 114 -6.70 9.91 -15.40
N TYR A 115 -7.63 9.67 -14.47
CA TYR A 115 -7.47 10.09 -13.07
C TYR A 115 -6.87 9.02 -12.15
N PHE A 116 -7.04 7.74 -12.48
CA PHE A 116 -6.59 6.63 -11.64
C PHE A 116 -5.65 5.71 -12.40
N GLY A 117 -4.50 5.42 -11.78
CA GLY A 117 -3.60 4.39 -12.26
C GLY A 117 -4.23 3.01 -12.13
N GLU A 118 -4.03 2.15 -13.13
CA GLU A 118 -4.55 0.78 -13.09
C GLU A 118 -3.98 0.01 -11.88
N ALA A 119 -2.72 0.28 -11.53
CA ALA A 119 -2.07 -0.30 -10.37
C ALA A 119 -2.75 0.09 -9.05
N ASP A 120 -3.23 1.33 -8.91
CA ASP A 120 -3.93 1.78 -7.70
C ASP A 120 -5.19 0.94 -7.46
N VAL A 121 -5.95 0.67 -8.53
CA VAL A 121 -7.17 -0.14 -8.46
C VAL A 121 -6.85 -1.57 -8.02
N TYR A 122 -5.79 -2.19 -8.56
CA TYR A 122 -5.38 -3.53 -8.12
C TYR A 122 -4.85 -3.55 -6.69
N VAL A 123 -4.07 -2.56 -6.27
CA VAL A 123 -3.57 -2.49 -4.89
C VAL A 123 -4.74 -2.33 -3.91
N LEU A 124 -5.72 -1.50 -4.22
CA LEU A 124 -6.94 -1.36 -3.41
C LEU A 124 -7.73 -2.66 -3.35
N LEU A 125 -7.88 -3.36 -4.48
CA LEU A 125 -8.46 -4.69 -4.50
C LEU A 125 -7.68 -5.63 -3.56
N PHE A 126 -6.36 -5.71 -3.66
CA PHE A 126 -5.54 -6.60 -2.85
C PHE A 126 -5.59 -6.27 -1.36
N ILE A 127 -5.60 -4.98 -0.99
CA ILE A 127 -5.79 -4.55 0.40
C ILE A 127 -7.19 -4.94 0.89
N SER A 128 -8.24 -4.73 0.08
CA SER A 128 -9.61 -5.11 0.46
C SER A 128 -9.79 -6.62 0.61
N MET A 129 -9.05 -7.41 -0.17
CA MET A 129 -8.98 -8.86 -0.04
C MET A 129 -8.25 -9.26 1.23
N ALA A 130 -7.09 -8.66 1.50
CA ALA A 130 -6.23 -8.99 2.62
C ALA A 130 -6.79 -8.54 3.98
N TYR A 131 -7.49 -7.40 4.04
CA TYR A 131 -7.87 -6.74 5.30
C TYR A 131 -9.34 -6.31 5.38
N GLY A 132 -10.16 -6.66 4.38
CA GLY A 132 -11.60 -6.41 4.43
C GLY A 132 -11.96 -4.94 4.53
N ARG A 133 -12.74 -4.59 5.57
CA ARG A 133 -13.25 -3.22 5.84
C ARG A 133 -12.16 -2.21 6.12
N ASN A 134 -10.97 -2.64 6.53
CA ASN A 134 -9.88 -1.73 6.87
C ASN A 134 -9.41 -0.91 5.66
N VAL A 135 -9.71 -1.36 4.42
CA VAL A 135 -9.41 -0.59 3.20
C VAL A 135 -10.04 0.81 3.21
N PHE A 136 -11.20 1.00 3.84
CA PHE A 136 -11.84 2.32 3.92
C PHE A 136 -11.09 3.25 4.88
N TYR A 137 -10.64 2.73 6.03
CA TYR A 137 -9.78 3.49 6.94
C TYR A 137 -8.43 3.80 6.28
N THR A 138 -7.84 2.82 5.60
CA THR A 138 -6.63 3.01 4.79
C THR A 138 -6.79 4.14 3.78
N LEU A 139 -7.88 4.14 3.00
CA LEU A 139 -8.19 5.17 2.01
C LEU A 139 -8.37 6.55 2.64
N PHE A 140 -9.08 6.60 3.76
CA PHE A 140 -9.31 7.84 4.49
C PHE A 140 -8.00 8.44 4.99
N TYR A 141 -7.18 7.66 5.70
CA TYR A 141 -5.89 8.13 6.21
C TYR A 141 -4.93 8.50 5.09
N ALA A 142 -4.86 7.71 4.02
CA ALA A 142 -4.06 8.02 2.84
C ALA A 142 -4.46 9.37 2.22
N SER A 143 -5.77 9.59 2.06
CA SER A 143 -6.30 10.83 1.48
C SER A 143 -6.03 12.03 2.38
N ALA A 144 -6.21 11.89 3.70
CA ALA A 144 -5.92 12.94 4.67
C ALA A 144 -4.42 13.31 4.68
N LEU A 145 -3.54 12.32 4.73
CA LEU A 145 -2.08 12.54 4.66
C LEU A 145 -1.66 13.16 3.34
N GLY A 146 -2.23 12.68 2.23
CA GLY A 146 -1.98 13.22 0.90
C GLY A 146 -2.41 14.68 0.78
N LEU A 147 -3.60 15.01 1.26
CA LEU A 147 -4.11 16.39 1.27
C LEU A 147 -3.23 17.32 2.11
N LEU A 148 -2.86 16.90 3.33
CA LEU A 148 -1.96 17.66 4.19
C LEU A 148 -0.61 17.90 3.51
N TYR A 149 -0.03 16.87 2.91
CA TYR A 149 1.22 16.99 2.17
C TYR A 149 1.10 17.93 0.97
N ALA A 150 0.01 17.84 0.22
CA ALA A 150 -0.27 18.72 -0.92
C ALA A 150 -0.41 20.19 -0.48
N VAL A 151 -1.11 20.46 0.62
CA VAL A 151 -1.31 21.81 1.16
C VAL A 151 0.01 22.39 1.68
N VAL A 152 0.74 21.64 2.53
CA VAL A 152 2.01 22.09 3.13
C VAL A 152 3.08 22.28 2.05
N GLY A 153 3.18 21.33 1.11
CA GLY A 153 4.15 21.37 0.02
C GLY A 153 3.73 22.24 -1.17
N ARG A 154 2.53 22.85 -1.14
CA ARG A 154 1.90 23.56 -2.26
C ARG A 154 1.93 22.78 -3.58
N ARG A 155 1.72 21.46 -3.51
CA ARG A 155 1.69 20.56 -4.68
C ARG A 155 0.26 20.35 -5.15
N ARG A 156 0.05 20.36 -6.47
CA ARG A 156 -1.26 20.08 -7.07
C ARG A 156 -1.53 18.60 -7.26
N GLU A 157 -0.46 17.81 -7.43
CA GLU A 157 -0.52 16.38 -7.69
C GLU A 157 0.47 15.66 -6.78
N ILE A 158 0.09 14.47 -6.34
CA ILE A 158 0.85 13.63 -5.43
C ILE A 158 0.71 12.17 -5.86
N TYR A 159 1.80 11.41 -5.74
CA TYR A 159 1.77 9.96 -5.96
C TYR A 159 0.99 9.28 -4.85
N PHE A 160 0.05 8.42 -5.21
CA PHE A 160 -0.94 7.89 -4.29
C PHE A 160 -0.38 6.79 -3.37
N LEU A 161 0.45 5.88 -3.91
CA LEU A 161 0.85 4.67 -3.19
C LEU A 161 1.69 4.90 -1.93
N PRO A 162 2.60 5.89 -1.88
CA PRO A 162 3.26 6.26 -0.62
C PRO A 162 2.26 6.58 0.49
N PHE A 163 1.25 7.41 0.22
CA PHE A 163 0.23 7.74 1.22
C PHE A 163 -0.66 6.55 1.54
N LEU A 164 -0.97 5.71 0.55
CA LEU A 164 -1.71 4.47 0.77
C LEU A 164 -0.97 3.52 1.71
N PHE A 165 0.36 3.43 1.57
CA PHE A 165 1.21 2.64 2.46
C PHE A 165 1.16 3.14 3.90
N PHE A 166 1.34 4.44 4.12
CA PHE A 166 1.20 5.03 5.46
C PHE A 166 -0.22 4.85 6.01
N GLY A 167 -1.25 5.09 5.19
CA GLY A 167 -2.64 4.93 5.58
C GLY A 167 -2.96 3.49 5.98
N LEU A 168 -2.37 2.50 5.30
CA LEU A 168 -2.55 1.10 5.63
C LEU A 168 -1.91 0.76 6.98
N LEU A 169 -0.69 1.24 7.23
CA LEU A 169 -0.04 1.05 8.54
C LEU A 169 -0.83 1.73 9.67
N LEU A 170 -1.35 2.94 9.45
CA LEU A 170 -2.20 3.65 10.42
C LEU A 170 -3.52 2.93 10.67
N SER A 171 -4.07 2.23 9.68
CA SER A 171 -5.28 1.43 9.86
C SER A 171 -5.11 0.19 10.73
N HIS A 172 -3.91 -0.09 11.26
CA HIS A 172 -3.71 -1.10 12.30
C HIS A 172 -3.74 -0.53 13.72
N VAL A 173 -3.81 0.79 13.86
CA VAL A 173 -3.88 1.44 15.17
C VAL A 173 -5.34 1.54 15.59
N ASP A 174 -5.73 0.72 16.57
CA ASP A 174 -7.10 0.67 17.09
C ASP A 174 -7.59 2.02 17.64
N GLU A 175 -6.69 2.83 18.22
CA GLU A 175 -7.00 4.17 18.72
C GLU A 175 -7.53 5.09 17.61
N PHE A 176 -6.99 4.99 16.39
CA PHE A 176 -7.47 5.80 15.28
C PHE A 176 -8.86 5.36 14.82
N HIS A 177 -9.21 4.08 14.95
CA HIS A 177 -10.60 3.62 14.70
C HIS A 177 -11.59 4.16 15.73
N LYS A 178 -11.18 4.31 17.00
CA LYS A 178 -12.05 4.85 18.07
C LYS A 178 -12.47 6.30 17.80
N PHE A 179 -11.60 7.12 17.19
CA PHE A 179 -11.96 8.48 16.78
C PHE A 179 -13.13 8.52 15.78
N PHE A 180 -13.27 7.49 14.94
CA PHE A 180 -14.35 7.39 13.94
C PHE A 180 -15.56 6.58 14.42
N GLY A 181 -15.37 5.65 15.37
CA GLY A 181 -16.46 4.94 16.04
C GLY A 181 -17.33 5.83 16.94
N ILE A 182 -16.91 7.06 17.23
CA ILE A 182 -17.73 8.08 17.92
C ILE A 182 -18.63 8.84 16.93
N LEU A 183 -18.32 8.78 15.62
CA LEU A 183 -18.97 9.52 14.54
C LEU A 183 -19.92 8.67 13.68
N LEU A 184 -20.05 7.37 13.98
CA LEU A 184 -20.94 6.39 13.35
C LEU A 184 -21.88 5.78 14.40
#